data_AF-A0A8S3GHH8-F1
#
_entry.id   AF-A0A8S3GHH8-F1
#
_cell.length_a   1.000
_cell.length_b   1.000
_cell.length_c   1.000
_cell.angle_alpha   90.00
_cell.angle_beta   90.00
_cell.angle_gamma   90.00
#
_symmetry.space_group_name_H-M   'P 1'
#
loop_
_entity.id
_entity.type
_entity.pdbx_description
1 polymer ?
#
loop_
_entity_poly.entity_id
_entity_poly.type
_entity_poly.pdbx_seq_one_letter_code
_entity_poly.pdbx_strand_id
1 'polypeptide(L)' 'MTSLAGSVSKNVEGFLDFINKSPTAFHCVDNVKTTLTSAGFKELRDNEQWNIAPLGKYFVIKDDSC' A
#
# COMPACT_ATOMS: atom_id res chain seq x y z
N MET A 1 -29.25 -19.45 -4.35
CA MET A 1 -27.90 -19.57 -4.94
C MET A 1 -27.38 -18.16 -5.17
N THR A 2 -26.38 -17.79 -4.39
CA THR A 2 -25.95 -16.41 -4.13
C THR A 2 -25.20 -15.83 -5.32
N SER A 3 -25.57 -14.61 -5.71
CA SER A 3 -25.14 -13.92 -6.92
C SER A 3 -23.65 -13.59 -6.93
N LEU A 4 -22.97 -14.04 -8.00
CA LEU A 4 -21.59 -13.70 -8.36
C LEU A 4 -21.41 -12.18 -8.64
N ALA A 5 -22.50 -11.44 -8.85
CA ALA A 5 -22.48 -10.00 -9.19
C ALA A 5 -22.10 -9.08 -8.01
N GLY A 6 -22.23 -9.55 -6.75
CA GLY A 6 -21.91 -8.71 -5.58
C GLY A 6 -20.41 -8.57 -5.27
N SER A 7 -19.57 -9.46 -5.79
CA SER A 7 -18.13 -9.52 -5.46
C SER A 7 -17.25 -8.74 -6.45
N VAL A 8 -17.60 -8.76 -7.74
CA VAL A 8 -16.87 -8.00 -8.79
C VAL A 8 -16.94 -6.50 -8.53
N SER A 9 -18.10 -5.99 -8.09
CA SER A 9 -18.32 -4.56 -7.85
C SER A 9 -17.32 -3.97 -6.85
N LYS A 10 -17.07 -4.65 -5.71
CA LYS A 10 -16.19 -4.14 -4.65
C LYS A 10 -14.73 -4.00 -5.06
N ASN A 11 -14.21 -4.95 -5.82
CA ASN A 11 -12.81 -4.90 -6.28
C ASN A 11 -12.63 -3.79 -7.33
N VAL A 12 -13.62 -3.62 -8.21
CA VAL A 12 -13.61 -2.56 -9.22
C VAL A 12 -13.74 -1.19 -8.56
N GLU A 13 -14.68 -1.02 -7.62
CA GLU A 13 -14.84 0.22 -6.84
C GLU A 13 -13.55 0.56 -6.10
N GLY A 14 -12.97 -0.40 -5.37
CA GLY A 14 -11.71 -0.19 -4.64
C GLY A 14 -10.53 0.17 -5.55
N PHE A 15 -10.45 -0.43 -6.74
CA PHE A 15 -9.42 -0.10 -7.72
C PHE A 15 -9.62 1.31 -8.29
N LEU A 16 -10.85 1.68 -8.66
CA LEU A 16 -11.14 3.03 -9.16
C LEU A 16 -10.86 4.09 -8.10
N ASP A 17 -11.20 3.82 -6.84
CA ASP A 17 -10.89 4.71 -5.71
C ASP A 17 -9.38 4.89 -5.52
N PHE A 18 -8.62 3.81 -5.66
CA PHE A 18 -7.16 3.84 -5.59
C PHE A 18 -6.55 4.67 -6.72
N ILE A 19 -7.01 4.48 -7.96
CA ILE A 19 -6.55 5.25 -9.13
C ILE A 19 -6.89 6.73 -8.98
N ASN A 20 -8.12 7.07 -8.56
CA ASN A 20 -8.55 8.45 -8.36
C ASN A 20 -7.73 9.18 -7.28
N LYS A 21 -7.25 8.46 -6.25
CA LYS A 21 -6.37 9.00 -5.20
C LYS A 21 -4.90 9.04 -5.60
N SER A 22 -4.52 8.48 -6.76
CA SER A 22 -3.12 8.30 -7.18
C SER A 22 -2.81 8.97 -8.52
N PRO A 23 -2.95 10.31 -8.65
CA PRO A 23 -2.74 10.99 -9.93
C PRO A 23 -1.28 10.98 -10.41
N THR A 24 -0.32 10.72 -9.53
CA THR A 24 1.11 10.57 -9.86
C THR A 24 1.70 9.37 -9.12
N ALA A 25 2.90 8.93 -9.54
CA ALA A 25 3.63 7.85 -8.87
C ALA A 25 3.88 8.15 -7.37
N PHE A 26 4.17 9.42 -7.02
CA PHE A 26 4.34 9.84 -5.63
C PHE A 26 3.08 9.62 -4.78
N HIS A 27 1.90 9.97 -5.31
CA HIS A 27 0.63 9.74 -4.62
C HIS A 27 0.31 8.24 -4.50
N CYS A 28 0.66 7.46 -5.52
CA CYS A 28 0.52 6.00 -5.48
C CYS A 28 1.35 5.42 -4.33
N VAL A 29 2.62 5.80 -4.23
CA VAL A 29 3.51 5.38 -3.14
C VAL A 29 2.99 5.82 -1.78
N ASP A 30 2.51 7.06 -1.64
CA ASP A 30 1.96 7.55 -0.36
C ASP A 30 0.68 6.80 0.07
N ASN A 31 -0.19 6.46 -0.89
CA ASN A 31 -1.38 5.63 -0.65
C ASN A 31 -1.01 4.21 -0.19
N VAL A 32 -0.01 3.59 -0.85
CA VAL A 32 0.48 2.26 -0.48
C VAL A 32 1.18 2.29 0.88
N LYS A 33 2.02 3.30 1.14
CA LYS A 33 2.67 3.57 2.43
C LYS A 33 1.65 3.64 3.55
N THR A 34 0.58 4.43 3.37
CA THR A 34 -0.50 4.57 4.34
C THR A 34 -1.19 3.24 4.61
N THR A 35 -1.43 2.46 3.55
CA THR A 35 -2.07 1.13 3.66
C THR A 35 -1.19 0.15 4.43
N LEU A 36 0.10 0.06 4.08
CA LEU A 36 1.06 -0.83 4.73
C LEU A 36 1.28 -0.45 6.19
N THR A 37 1.41 0.85 6.47
CA THR A 37 1.56 1.36 7.84
C THR A 37 0.34 1.03 8.69
N SER A 38 -0.87 1.21 8.15
CA SER A 38 -2.13 0.83 8.81
C SER A 38 -2.24 -0.68 9.05
N ALA A 39 -1.61 -1.51 8.21
CA ALA A 39 -1.53 -2.97 8.36
C ALA A 39 -0.40 -3.44 9.31
N GLY A 40 0.30 -2.50 9.95
CA GLY A 40 1.38 -2.75 10.92
C GLY A 40 2.75 -3.00 10.31
N PHE A 41 2.98 -2.59 9.06
CA PHE A 41 4.33 -2.56 8.49
C PHE A 41 5.09 -1.31 8.97
N LYS A 42 6.40 -1.44 9.13
CA LYS A 42 7.31 -0.33 9.45
C LYS A 42 8.14 0.07 8.23
N GLU A 43 8.19 1.36 7.93
CA GLU A 43 9.12 1.92 6.95
C GLU A 43 10.56 1.76 7.44
N LEU A 44 11.44 1.26 6.58
CA LEU A 44 12.88 1.27 6.73
C LEU A 44 13.46 2.34 5.81
N ARG A 45 14.33 3.19 6.34
CA ARG A 45 14.95 4.27 5.57
C ARG A 45 16.40 3.92 5.26
N ASP A 46 16.83 4.18 4.04
CA ASP A 46 18.18 3.84 3.56
C ASP A 46 19.30 4.59 4.31
N ASN A 47 18.97 5.71 4.95
CA ASN A 47 19.90 6.51 5.76
C ASN A 47 19.93 6.11 7.25
N GLU A 48 19.27 5.03 7.64
CA GLU A 48 19.20 4.54 9.03
C GLU A 48 19.70 3.10 9.13
N GLN A 49 20.26 2.73 10.29
CA GLN A 49 20.57 1.33 10.57
C GLN A 49 19.27 0.54 10.75
N TRP A 50 19.07 -0.50 9.94
CA TRP A 50 17.88 -1.33 10.05
C TRP A 50 17.96 -2.29 11.23
N ASN A 51 16.94 -2.27 12.08
CA ASN A 51 16.74 -3.24 13.15
C ASN A 51 15.57 -4.17 12.79
N ILE A 52 15.90 -5.32 12.19
CA ILE A 52 14.94 -6.27 11.63
C ILE A 52 14.76 -7.43 12.60
N ALA A 53 13.51 -7.73 12.94
CA ALA A 53 13.13 -8.88 13.74
C ALA A 53 12.53 -9.99 12.86
N PRO A 54 12.71 -11.28 13.23
CA PRO A 54 12.00 -12.39 12.59
C PRO A 54 10.49 -12.14 12.60
N LEU A 55 9.81 -12.46 11.49
CA LEU A 55 8.36 -12.26 11.30
C LEU A 55 7.90 -10.78 11.37
N GLY A 56 8.82 -9.82 11.44
CA GLY A 56 8.49 -8.41 11.33
C GLY A 56 8.01 -8.03 9.92
N LYS A 57 7.20 -6.97 9.85
CA LYS A 57 6.63 -6.45 8.60
C LYS A 57 7.32 -5.13 8.27
N TYR A 58 7.98 -5.07 7.12
CA TYR A 58 8.77 -3.91 6.71
C TYR A 58 8.55 -3.56 5.25
N PHE A 59 8.72 -2.29 4.91
CA PHE A 59 8.83 -1.82 3.53
C PHE A 59 9.87 -0.70 3.44
N VAL A 60 10.34 -0.42 2.23
CA VAL A 60 11.22 0.70 1.92
C VAL A 60 10.52 1.57 0.89
N ILE A 61 10.88 2.86 0.87
CA ILE A 61 10.54 3.76 -0.23
C ILE A 61 11.87 4.30 -0.76
N LYS A 62 12.09 4.14 -2.06
CA LYS A 62 13.25 4.63 -2.78
C LYS A 62 12.86 5.85 -3.60
N ASP A 63 13.58 6.95 -3.39
CA ASP A 63 13.44 8.20 -4.14
C ASP A 63 11.97 8.72 -4.18
N ASP A 64 11.21 8.51 -3.10
CA ASP A 64 9.80 8.91 -2.89
C ASP A 64 8.78 8.42 -3.94
N SER A 65 9.21 7.63 -4.93
CA SER A 65 8.41 7.23 -6.09
C SER A 65 8.44 5.74 -6.38
N CYS A 66 9.21 4.96 -5.62
CA CYS A 66 9.30 3.49 -5.71
C CYS A 66 9.39 2.85 -4.33
#